data_AF-A0A355DSJ1-F1
#
_entry.id   AF-A0A355DSJ1-F1
#
_cell.length_a   1.000
_cell.length_b   1.000
_cell.length_c   1.000
_cell.angle_alpha   90.00
_cell.angle_beta   90.00
_cell.angle_gamma   90.00
#
_symmetry.space_group_name_H-M   'P 1'
#
loop_
_entity.id
_entity.type
_entity.pdbx_description
1 polymer ?
#
loop_
_entity_poly.entity_id
_entity_poly.type
_entity_poly.pdbx_seq_one_letter_code
_entity_poly.pdbx_strand_id
1 'polypeptide(L)'
;MTDVFQELAEYRKQLGLPTAGSEDDRATVAKLEIEGSGFFGISSGSNPNRRTITLKINAISKQHAEADAFQQALDAGLKGGRARLIVDRDLCRACGEKSGVKGMAKELGLEEVEVITPSGSQVIKLK
;
A
#
# COMPACT_ATOMS: atom_id res chain seq x y z
N MET A 1 5.90 -15.06 -15.25
CA MET A 1 5.31 -14.49 -14.03
C MET A 1 5.86 -13.09 -13.92
N THR A 2 5.06 -12.09 -14.27
CA THR A 2 5.48 -10.69 -14.20
C THR A 2 5.68 -10.38 -12.72
N ASP A 3 6.92 -10.10 -12.38
CA ASP A 3 7.41 -9.95 -11.02
C ASP A 3 6.78 -8.68 -10.43
N VAL A 4 5.71 -8.82 -9.64
CA VAL A 4 4.92 -7.71 -9.09
C VAL A 4 5.76 -6.72 -8.27
N PHE A 5 6.93 -7.18 -7.79
CA PHE A 5 7.91 -6.36 -7.11
C PHE A 5 8.86 -5.64 -8.06
N GLN A 6 9.00 -6.08 -9.31
CA GLN A 6 9.77 -5.37 -10.32
C GLN A 6 9.16 -4.00 -10.63
N GLU A 7 7.83 -3.88 -10.70
CA GLU A 7 7.17 -2.58 -10.87
C GLU A 7 7.47 -1.62 -9.70
N LEU A 8 7.48 -2.16 -8.46
CA LEU A 8 7.89 -1.40 -7.28
C LEU A 8 9.36 -0.99 -7.37
N ALA A 9 10.24 -1.88 -7.81
CA ALA A 9 11.66 -1.60 -7.99
C ALA A 9 11.92 -0.53 -9.07
N GLU A 10 11.18 -0.57 -10.18
CA GLU A 10 11.24 0.45 -11.23
C GLU A 10 10.73 1.80 -10.71
N TYR A 11 9.61 1.82 -10.00
CA TYR A 11 9.08 3.05 -9.40
C TYR A 11 10.06 3.65 -8.37
N ARG A 12 10.71 2.83 -7.55
CA ARG A 12 11.77 3.26 -6.63
C ARG A 12 12.95 3.89 -7.36
N LYS A 13 13.40 3.29 -8.48
CA LYS A 13 14.46 3.87 -9.32
C LYS A 13 14.06 5.22 -9.91
N GLN A 14 12.81 5.37 -10.36
CA GLN A 14 12.31 6.65 -10.88
C GLN A 14 12.31 7.75 -9.81
N LEU A 15 12.07 7.38 -8.55
CA LEU A 15 12.10 8.29 -7.41
C LEU A 15 13.50 8.53 -6.84
N GLY A 16 14.53 7.83 -7.35
CA GLY A 16 15.88 7.86 -6.79
C GLY A 16 15.97 7.22 -5.40
N LEU A 17 15.05 6.34 -5.04
CA LEU A 17 15.07 5.61 -3.78
C LEU A 17 16.05 4.42 -3.85
N PRO A 18 16.72 4.09 -2.74
CA PRO A 18 17.57 2.90 -2.67
C PRO A 18 16.76 1.62 -2.92
N THR A 19 17.43 0.51 -3.22
CA THR A 19 16.76 -0.79 -3.41
C THR A 19 16.00 -1.18 -2.14
N ALA A 20 14.76 -1.64 -2.29
CA ALA A 20 13.93 -2.07 -1.17
C ALA A 20 14.67 -3.07 -0.26
N GLY A 21 14.65 -2.82 1.05
CA GLY A 21 15.32 -3.68 2.05
C GLY A 21 16.84 -3.51 2.16
N SER A 22 17.45 -2.54 1.46
CA SER A 22 18.87 -2.20 1.67
C SER A 22 19.09 -1.51 3.03
N GLU A 23 20.33 -1.46 3.51
CA GLU A 23 20.66 -0.80 4.79
C GLU A 23 20.33 0.70 4.81
N ASP A 24 20.41 1.35 3.65
CA ASP A 24 20.04 2.76 3.47
C ASP A 24 18.53 2.95 3.22
N ASP A 25 17.79 1.84 3.08
CA ASP A 25 16.37 1.88 2.78
C ASP A 25 15.51 2.28 3.98
N ARG A 26 15.14 3.56 4.00
CA ARG A 26 14.17 4.12 4.96
C ARG A 26 12.80 4.35 4.33
N ALA A 27 12.65 4.10 3.03
CA ALA A 27 11.44 4.33 2.27
C ALA A 27 10.70 3.02 2.05
N THR A 28 9.38 3.04 2.18
CA THR A 28 8.56 1.88 1.83
C THR A 28 7.63 2.29 0.71
N VAL A 29 7.54 1.46 -0.32
CA VAL A 29 6.64 1.65 -1.44
C VAL A 29 5.62 0.52 -1.44
N ALA A 30 4.38 0.90 -1.68
CA ALA A 30 3.27 -0.01 -1.87
C ALA A 30 2.58 0.31 -3.19
N LYS A 31 2.04 -0.71 -3.85
CA LYS A 31 1.18 -0.60 -5.02
C LYS A 31 -0.19 -1.17 -4.65
N LEU A 32 -1.24 -0.38 -4.78
CA LEU A 32 -2.62 -0.83 -4.66
C LEU A 32 -3.23 -0.93 -6.06
N GLU A 33 -3.62 -2.12 -6.45
CA GLU A 33 -4.36 -2.38 -7.68
C GLU A 33 -5.82 -2.63 -7.33
N ILE A 34 -6.74 -1.90 -7.96
CA ILE A 34 -8.19 -2.00 -7.73
C ILE A 34 -8.90 -1.78 -9.06
N GLU A 35 -9.79 -2.71 -9.45
CA GLU A 35 -10.55 -2.63 -10.71
C GLU A 35 -9.67 -2.36 -11.95
N GLY A 36 -8.45 -2.90 -11.99
CA GLY A 36 -7.49 -2.71 -13.09
C GLY A 36 -6.72 -1.38 -13.04
N SER A 37 -6.96 -0.53 -12.05
CA SER A 37 -6.19 0.70 -11.80
C SER A 37 -5.12 0.47 -10.74
N GLY A 38 -3.87 0.88 -11.01
CA GLY A 38 -2.75 0.75 -10.08
C GLY A 38 -2.33 2.09 -9.48
N PHE A 39 -2.21 2.15 -8.15
CA PHE A 39 -1.81 3.34 -7.39
C PHE A 39 -0.55 3.05 -6.58
N PHE A 40 0.44 3.92 -6.65
CA PHE A 40 1.71 3.74 -5.94
C PHE A 40 1.78 4.67 -4.73
N GLY A 41 1.76 4.10 -3.54
CA GLY A 41 1.94 4.81 -2.27
C GLY A 41 3.38 4.74 -1.75
N ILE A 42 3.80 5.78 -1.06
CA ILE A 42 5.13 5.91 -0.47
C ILE A 42 5.00 6.31 0.99
N SER A 43 5.84 5.76 1.88
CA SER A 43 5.86 6.17 3.28
C SER A 43 6.15 7.67 3.43
N SER A 44 5.39 8.36 4.28
CA SER A 44 5.47 9.82 4.48
C SER A 44 6.85 10.34 4.87
N GLY A 45 7.70 9.48 5.47
CA GLY A 45 9.09 9.81 5.77
C GLY A 45 9.94 10.07 4.52
N SER A 46 9.58 9.44 3.40
CA SER A 46 10.29 9.50 2.12
C SER A 46 9.41 9.97 0.96
N ASN A 47 8.15 10.35 1.24
CA ASN A 47 7.22 10.83 0.24
C ASN A 47 7.45 12.34 0.00
N PRO A 48 7.91 12.76 -1.19
CA PRO A 48 8.04 14.18 -1.55
C PRO A 48 6.68 14.88 -1.69
N ASN A 49 5.60 14.13 -1.95
CA ASN A 49 4.24 14.61 -2.11
C ASN A 49 3.34 14.09 -0.99
N ARG A 50 3.62 14.55 0.25
CA ARG A 50 2.78 14.20 1.40
C ARG A 50 1.34 14.63 1.17
N ARG A 51 0.43 13.67 1.22
CA ARG A 51 -1.01 13.90 1.11
C ARG A 51 -1.71 13.74 2.45
N THR A 52 -2.82 14.45 2.61
CA THR A 52 -3.67 14.31 3.80
C THR A 52 -4.44 13.01 3.72
N ILE A 53 -4.19 12.09 4.65
CA ILE A 53 -4.94 10.84 4.77
C ILE A 53 -6.25 11.08 5.52
N THR A 54 -7.36 11.04 4.79
CA THR A 54 -8.73 11.17 5.29
C THR A 54 -9.31 9.84 5.82
N LEU A 55 -8.68 8.71 5.49
CA LEU A 55 -9.04 7.39 6.02
C LEU A 55 -9.05 7.34 7.56
N LYS A 56 -10.06 6.67 8.11
CA LYS A 56 -10.28 6.45 9.55
C LYS A 56 -9.41 5.32 10.08
N ILE A 57 -8.10 5.54 10.05
CA ILE A 57 -7.08 4.64 10.60
C ILE A 57 -6.23 5.31 11.67
N ASN A 58 -5.47 4.50 12.41
CA ASN A 58 -4.50 4.98 13.40
C ASN A 58 -3.50 5.96 12.78
N ALA A 59 -3.10 6.99 13.53
CA ALA A 59 -2.18 8.03 13.06
C ALA A 59 -0.82 7.49 12.57
N ILE A 60 -0.36 6.36 13.12
CA ILE A 60 0.86 5.67 12.66
C ILE A 60 0.66 5.15 11.23
N SER A 61 -0.43 4.41 10.98
CA SER A 61 -0.75 3.86 9.66
C SER A 61 -0.93 4.96 8.61
N LYS A 62 -1.38 6.17 8.99
CA LYS A 62 -1.51 7.32 8.07
C LYS A 62 -0.18 7.75 7.46
N GLN A 63 0.95 7.45 8.09
CA GLN A 63 2.27 7.83 7.57
C GLN A 63 2.89 6.73 6.71
N HIS A 64 2.21 5.60 6.52
CA HIS A 64 2.75 4.45 5.80
C HIS A 64 2.33 4.44 4.32
N ALA A 65 3.05 3.65 3.51
CA ALA A 65 2.87 3.58 2.07
C ALA A 65 1.49 3.03 1.67
N GLU A 66 0.98 2.07 2.45
CA GLU A 66 -0.31 1.45 2.25
C GLU A 66 -1.42 2.51 2.34
N ALA A 67 -1.39 3.35 3.38
CA ALA A 67 -2.40 4.39 3.55
C ALA A 67 -2.39 5.42 2.43
N ASP A 68 -1.20 5.77 1.93
CA ASP A 68 -1.06 6.65 0.77
C ASP A 68 -1.70 6.05 -0.49
N ALA A 69 -1.45 4.76 -0.76
CA ALA A 69 -2.04 4.05 -1.90
C ALA A 69 -3.56 3.91 -1.79
N PHE A 70 -4.08 3.56 -0.60
CA PHE A 70 -5.52 3.51 -0.34
C PHE A 70 -6.17 4.89 -0.46
N GLN A 71 -5.50 5.94 0.02
CA GLN A 71 -5.99 7.30 -0.11
C GLN A 71 -6.09 7.73 -1.57
N GLN A 72 -5.12 7.34 -2.41
CA GLN A 72 -5.15 7.58 -3.85
C GLN A 72 -6.35 6.92 -4.53
N ALA A 73 -6.59 5.65 -4.23
CA ALA A 73 -7.75 4.93 -4.77
C ALA A 73 -9.07 5.58 -4.31
N LEU A 74 -9.15 6.00 -3.05
CA LEU A 74 -10.32 6.71 -2.52
C LEU A 74 -10.54 8.08 -3.21
N ASP A 75 -9.45 8.83 -3.43
CA ASP A 75 -9.45 10.13 -4.10
C ASP A 75 -9.83 10.00 -5.59
N ALA A 76 -9.40 8.91 -6.23
CA ALA A 76 -9.83 8.52 -7.57
C ALA A 76 -11.30 8.05 -7.64
N GLY A 77 -11.98 7.95 -6.49
CA GLY A 77 -13.39 7.55 -6.41
C GLY A 77 -13.62 6.05 -6.59
N LEU A 78 -12.57 5.23 -6.52
CA LEU A 78 -12.69 3.78 -6.67
C LEU A 78 -13.23 3.15 -5.38
N LYS A 79 -14.29 2.36 -5.54
CA LYS A 79 -14.99 1.72 -4.44
C LYS A 79 -15.51 0.35 -4.87
N GLY A 80 -15.50 -0.61 -3.97
CA GLY A 80 -15.98 -1.97 -4.24
C GLY A 80 -15.00 -2.84 -5.01
N GLY A 81 -15.35 -4.13 -5.12
CA GLY A 81 -14.58 -5.12 -5.87
C GLY A 81 -13.42 -5.73 -5.09
N ARG A 82 -12.41 -6.19 -5.83
CA ARG A 82 -11.21 -6.84 -5.28
C ARG A 82 -10.00 -5.95 -5.49
N ALA A 83 -9.18 -5.83 -4.46
CA ALA A 83 -7.92 -5.10 -4.55
C ALA A 83 -6.71 -5.99 -4.29
N ARG A 84 -5.55 -5.60 -4.83
CA ARG A 84 -4.25 -6.20 -4.54
C ARG A 84 -3.31 -5.14 -4.00
N LEU A 85 -2.80 -5.33 -2.80
CA LEU A 85 -1.83 -4.46 -2.17
C LEU A 85 -0.46 -5.16 -2.20
N ILE A 86 0.41 -4.74 -3.09
CA ILE A 86 1.79 -5.23 -3.16
C ILE A 86 2.68 -4.27 -2.37
N VAL A 87 3.51 -4.77 -1.47
CA VAL A 87 4.40 -3.95 -0.64
C VAL A 87 5.81 -4.51 -0.72
N ASP A 88 6.79 -3.65 -0.98
CA ASP A 88 8.20 -4.08 -1.12
C ASP A 88 8.84 -4.56 0.20
N ARG A 89 8.16 -4.35 1.33
CA ARG A 89 8.59 -4.67 2.67
C ARG A 89 7.42 -5.24 3.48
N ASP A 90 7.75 -6.02 4.51
CA ASP A 90 6.72 -6.58 5.39
C ASP A 90 5.92 -5.50 6.14
N LEU A 91 4.61 -5.73 6.29
CA LEU A 91 3.71 -4.79 6.93
C LEU A 91 4.06 -4.62 8.41
N CYS A 92 4.08 -3.37 8.88
CA CYS A 92 4.18 -3.13 10.32
C CYS A 92 2.93 -3.65 11.05
N ARG A 93 3.07 -4.02 12.34
CA ARG A 93 1.96 -4.48 13.20
C ARG A 93 0.71 -3.59 13.12
N ALA A 94 0.88 -2.27 12.94
CA ALA A 94 -0.25 -1.34 12.83
C ALA A 94 -1.07 -1.52 11.54
N CYS A 95 -0.42 -1.84 10.42
CA CYS A 95 -1.09 -2.02 9.13
C CYS A 95 -1.58 -3.46 8.93
N GLY A 96 -0.77 -4.45 9.30
CA GLY A 96 -1.11 -5.88 9.23
C GLY A 96 -1.98 -6.33 10.42
N GLU A 97 -1.35 -6.58 11.57
CA GLU A 97 -2.02 -7.15 12.77
C GLU A 97 -3.20 -6.30 13.30
N LYS A 98 -3.09 -4.96 13.30
CA LYS A 98 -4.12 -4.06 13.86
C LYS A 98 -5.24 -3.71 12.89
N SER A 99 -5.48 -4.53 11.87
CA SER A 99 -6.57 -4.32 10.91
C SER A 99 -6.53 -2.99 10.17
N GLY A 100 -5.36 -2.36 10.02
CA GLY A 100 -5.22 -1.10 9.27
C GLY A 100 -5.68 -1.30 7.82
N VAL A 101 -5.14 -2.31 7.14
CA VAL A 101 -5.54 -2.67 5.76
C VAL A 101 -7.01 -3.05 5.70
N LYS A 102 -7.51 -3.85 6.64
CA LYS A 102 -8.91 -4.25 6.71
C LYS A 102 -9.85 -3.05 6.87
N GLY A 103 -9.49 -2.07 7.70
CA GLY A 103 -10.25 -0.85 7.92
C GLY A 103 -10.30 0.03 6.67
N MET A 104 -9.15 0.24 6.02
CA MET A 104 -9.07 0.99 4.76
C MET A 104 -9.89 0.33 3.67
N ALA A 105 -9.71 -0.98 3.49
CA ALA A 105 -10.43 -1.73 2.49
C ALA A 105 -11.95 -1.71 2.75
N LYS A 106 -12.39 -1.72 4.02
CA LYS A 106 -13.81 -1.53 4.38
C LYS A 106 -14.33 -0.12 4.05
N GLU A 107 -13.53 0.93 4.23
CA GLU A 107 -13.91 2.30 3.84
C GLU A 107 -14.04 2.47 2.32
N LEU A 108 -13.19 1.78 1.55
CA LEU A 108 -13.32 1.69 0.10
C LEU A 108 -14.47 0.75 -0.32
N GLY A 109 -15.09 0.03 0.61
CA GLY A 109 -16.17 -0.91 0.31
C GLY A 109 -15.72 -2.17 -0.43
N LEU A 110 -14.43 -2.51 -0.35
CA LEU A 110 -13.86 -3.70 -0.98
C LEU A 110 -14.47 -4.98 -0.41
N GLU A 111 -14.52 -6.01 -1.23
CA GLU A 111 -15.00 -7.35 -0.85
C GLU A 111 -13.83 -8.24 -0.41
N GLU A 112 -12.68 -8.07 -1.07
CA GLU A 112 -11.45 -8.80 -0.79
C GLU A 112 -10.25 -7.90 -1.07
N VAL A 113 -9.22 -8.03 -0.24
CA VAL A 113 -7.91 -7.43 -0.51
C VAL A 113 -6.81 -8.46 -0.34
N GLU A 114 -6.05 -8.68 -1.41
CA GLU A 114 -4.89 -9.56 -1.44
C GLU A 114 -3.64 -8.73 -1.14
N VAL A 115 -3.02 -8.96 0.00
CA VAL A 115 -1.79 -8.29 0.42
C VAL A 115 -0.62 -9.19 0.05
N ILE A 116 0.33 -8.68 -0.72
CA ILE A 116 1.51 -9.38 -1.19
C ILE A 116 2.74 -8.67 -0.60
N THR A 117 3.45 -9.34 0.29
CA THR A 117 4.72 -8.87 0.88
C THR A 117 5.86 -9.83 0.47
N PRO A 118 7.14 -9.42 0.59
CA PRO A 118 8.26 -10.33 0.36
C PRO A 118 8.25 -11.58 1.27
N SER A 119 7.63 -11.50 2.45
CA SER A 119 7.50 -12.65 3.37
C SER A 119 6.37 -13.60 2.96
N GLY A 120 5.46 -13.17 2.09
CA GLY A 120 4.34 -13.97 1.61
C GLY A 120 3.11 -13.15 1.24
N SER A 121 2.10 -13.83 0.72
CA SER A 121 0.81 -13.23 0.36
C SER A 121 -0.28 -13.67 1.34
N GLN A 122 -1.12 -12.73 1.76
CA GLN A 122 -2.31 -12.99 2.58
C GLN A 122 -3.54 -12.38 1.90
N VAL A 123 -4.64 -13.14 1.87
CA VAL A 123 -5.92 -12.65 1.33
C VAL A 123 -6.86 -12.33 2.48
N ILE A 124 -7.32 -11.08 2.54
CA ILE A 124 -8.23 -10.59 3.58
C ILE A 124 -9.61 -10.41 2.95
N LYS A 125 -10.56 -11.27 3.34
CA LYS A 125 -11.97 -11.16 2.95
C LYS A 125 -12.73 -10.26 3.91
N LEU A 126 -13.52 -9.34 3.36
CA LEU A 126 -14.34 -8.37 4.10
C LEU A 126 -15.83 -8.70 4.09
N LYS A 127 -16.28 -9.50 3.12
CA LYS A 127 -17.62 -10.06 3.00
C LYS A 127 -17.59 -11.59 3.09
#